data_AF-A0A2D7NM03-F1
#
_entry.id   AF-A0A2D7NM03-F1
#
_cell.length_a   1.000
_cell.length_b   1.000
_cell.length_c   1.000
_cell.angle_alpha   90.00
_cell.angle_beta   90.00
_cell.angle_gamma   90.00
#
_symmetry.space_group_name_H-M   'P 1'
#
loop_
_entity.id
_entity.type
_entity.pdbx_description
1 polymer ?
#
loop_
_entity_poly.entity_id
_entity_poly.type
_entity_poly.pdbx_seq_one_letter_code
_entity_poly.pdbx_strand_id
1 'polypeptide(L)'
;MERSRARLWVEALLRAADERLDGSLGLSRSDRNVEPQWLPGQVVPVVGARSAETGQLGVLHLERSQAPLAGASIERSNANGESSEVLDAIQRGIALACTPLAEFMPEALRPRAQLDLSGLPAGDSMALPAAMATVLWIFGSHWPADLIASGGIDLARSQFSPVPRQTLAAKARAARAWGYRRIALIEDRDAPSISTLEGLQVVRMPAEPGALPLALACLNGVDLDEERIACALAVFDLRVGRSGPGVMHRVLEVTEPMLELDSPIIRHIAHDMRSRAQLHAGRTEDASDSLHRADELHGRGSLPDGRLRDILRYQQPAHRSIVHVDLGDWSDELPAHRQVDRLIDELDGLWSTKHEQLMRLFLANTRARRQEYLGRLHSDSDRLDRAWSDLIHNQSDWEQLLDSYAVLELQLPDTSRARVENQLLDVAFSRFQLDGSIPSEWLAVVDGLRAQASPLVEAEDSVLAFEQAGRVIHIGGNGFDAIARLKRQLALDRPELPEEVESVLDSTRCHVTGTLAYPWFHWLELIALRAQAQGRHLPLPGDEGSSSCESAWGFVLREDSGITSLIGLRSSQILTQLGRAFPRISSPPADSSLGRLFADLASNSQALFRRTPY
;
A
#
# COMPACT_ATOMS: atom_id res chain seq x y z
N MET A 1 -0.75 -11.94 55.66
CA MET A 1 -0.98 -11.20 56.92
C MET A 1 -0.57 -9.72 56.84
N GLU A 2 0.39 -9.33 56.01
CA GLU A 2 0.81 -7.91 55.87
C GLU A 2 -0.24 -6.98 55.23
N ARG A 3 -1.18 -7.50 54.42
CA ARG A 3 -2.29 -6.71 53.85
C ARG A 3 -3.30 -6.16 54.89
N SER A 4 -3.31 -6.69 56.12
CA SER A 4 -4.31 -6.32 57.14
C SER A 4 -3.90 -5.14 58.04
N ARG A 5 -2.60 -4.82 58.15
CA ARG A 5 -2.10 -3.73 59.00
C ARG A 5 -2.17 -2.36 58.29
N ALA A 6 -1.97 -2.32 56.98
CA ALA A 6 -2.13 -1.09 56.18
C ALA A 6 -3.59 -0.58 56.18
N ARG A 7 -4.56 -1.50 56.12
CA ARG A 7 -5.99 -1.17 56.14
C ARG A 7 -6.44 -0.51 57.45
N LEU A 8 -6.00 -1.04 58.59
CA LEU A 8 -6.36 -0.52 59.92
C LEU A 8 -5.70 0.85 60.23
N TRP A 9 -4.53 1.12 59.65
CA TRP A 9 -3.84 2.41 59.81
C TRP A 9 -4.52 3.52 58.97
N VAL A 10 -5.04 3.18 57.80
CA VAL A 10 -5.77 4.10 56.91
C VAL A 10 -7.19 4.38 57.41
N GLU A 11 -7.90 3.37 57.93
CA GLU A 11 -9.23 3.56 58.53
C GLU A 11 -9.20 4.46 59.79
N ALA A 12 -8.10 4.45 60.56
CA ALA A 12 -7.90 5.33 61.71
C ALA A 12 -7.62 6.80 61.32
N LEU A 13 -6.94 7.03 60.19
CA LEU A 13 -6.69 8.35 59.63
C LEU A 13 -7.96 8.99 59.03
N LEU A 14 -8.83 8.17 58.45
CA LEU A 14 -10.09 8.63 57.84
C LEU A 14 -11.15 9.03 58.87
N ARG A 15 -11.26 8.32 60.01
CA ARG A 15 -12.17 8.71 61.10
C ARG A 15 -11.75 10.01 61.79
N ALA A 16 -10.44 10.28 61.91
CA ALA A 16 -9.92 11.52 62.46
C ALA A 16 -10.13 12.74 61.54
N ALA A 17 -10.43 12.51 60.26
CA ALA A 17 -10.72 13.55 59.26
C ALA A 17 -12.21 13.92 59.21
N ASP A 18 -13.09 12.94 59.48
CA ASP A 18 -14.56 13.09 59.46
C ASP A 18 -15.09 13.93 60.65
N GLU A 19 -14.47 13.81 61.84
CA GLU A 19 -14.83 14.60 63.03
C GLU A 19 -14.44 16.10 62.94
N ARG A 20 -13.72 16.52 61.89
CA ARG A 20 -13.12 17.86 61.79
C ARG A 20 -13.78 18.82 60.80
N LEU A 21 -14.80 18.39 60.04
CA LEU A 21 -15.34 19.16 58.91
C LEU A 21 -16.87 19.26 58.89
N ASP A 22 -17.45 19.69 60.02
CA ASP A 22 -18.76 20.33 60.04
C ASP A 22 -18.63 21.78 59.54
N GLY A 23 -19.24 22.11 58.40
CA GLY A 23 -19.59 23.49 58.03
C GLY A 23 -18.91 24.14 56.81
N SER A 24 -19.75 24.39 55.80
CA SER A 24 -19.72 25.54 54.85
C SER A 24 -18.56 25.71 53.84
N LEU A 25 -18.88 25.35 52.59
CA LEU A 25 -18.60 26.02 51.31
C LEU A 25 -17.41 27.00 51.22
N GLY A 26 -16.47 26.71 50.33
CA GLY A 26 -15.55 27.70 49.75
C GLY A 26 -14.33 27.07 49.08
N LEU A 27 -14.42 26.82 47.78
CA LEU A 27 -13.36 26.21 46.95
C LEU A 27 -12.00 26.96 47.07
N SER A 28 -10.90 26.26 47.44
CA SER A 28 -9.69 26.16 46.60
C SER A 28 -8.61 25.24 47.22
N ARG A 29 -7.75 24.70 46.33
CA ARG A 29 -6.53 23.88 46.55
C ARG A 29 -6.76 22.44 47.03
N SER A 30 -6.90 21.51 46.08
CA SER A 30 -6.61 20.09 46.32
C SER A 30 -5.31 19.70 45.64
N ASP A 31 -4.26 19.59 46.45
CA ASP A 31 -3.13 18.72 46.17
C ASP A 31 -3.60 17.26 46.15
N ARG A 32 -3.32 16.64 45.00
CA ARG A 32 -3.23 15.22 44.60
C ARG A 32 -3.43 14.13 45.69
N ASN A 33 -4.24 13.12 45.34
CA ASN A 33 -3.85 11.70 45.22
C ASN A 33 -5.11 10.85 45.03
N VAL A 34 -5.43 10.54 43.78
CA VAL A 34 -6.45 9.54 43.42
C VAL A 34 -5.72 8.23 43.19
N GLU A 35 -5.89 7.25 44.07
CA GLU A 35 -5.51 5.86 43.76
C GLU A 35 -6.46 5.33 42.66
N PRO A 36 -5.96 4.67 41.59
CA PRO A 36 -6.81 4.15 40.52
C PRO A 36 -7.56 2.91 41.00
N GLN A 37 -8.84 3.08 41.34
CA GLN A 37 -9.78 1.98 41.45
C GLN A 37 -10.22 1.56 40.04
N TRP A 38 -10.12 0.26 39.78
CA TRP A 38 -10.44 -0.42 38.54
C TRP A 38 -11.92 -0.21 38.19
N LEU A 39 -12.20 0.42 37.04
CA LEU A 39 -13.55 0.60 36.52
C LEU A 39 -13.80 -0.40 35.36
N PRO A 40 -14.98 -1.04 35.29
CA PRO A 40 -15.36 -1.86 34.16
C PRO A 40 -15.66 -0.95 32.96
N GLY A 41 -14.77 -0.98 31.96
CA GLY A 41 -14.69 -0.04 30.83
C GLY A 41 -13.29 0.58 30.78
N GLN A 42 -12.59 0.51 29.64
CA GLN A 42 -11.24 1.06 29.56
C GLN A 42 -11.30 2.58 29.63
N VAL A 43 -10.71 3.14 30.68
CA VAL A 43 -10.52 4.57 30.92
C VAL A 43 -9.18 4.96 30.31
N VAL A 44 -9.19 5.80 29.28
CA VAL A 44 -7.99 6.23 28.56
C VAL A 44 -7.70 7.71 28.84
N PRO A 45 -6.49 8.05 29.32
CA PRO A 45 -6.11 9.43 29.57
C PRO A 45 -5.83 10.18 28.27
N VAL A 46 -6.32 11.41 28.21
CA VAL A 46 -6.20 12.28 27.03
C VAL A 46 -5.77 13.68 27.43
N VAL A 47 -4.92 14.33 26.63
CA VAL A 47 -4.32 15.64 26.96
C VAL A 47 -4.71 16.74 25.98
N GLY A 48 -5.27 17.83 26.52
CA GLY A 48 -5.59 19.08 25.82
C GLY A 48 -4.75 20.25 26.31
N ALA A 49 -4.90 21.41 25.66
CA ALA A 49 -4.28 22.65 26.12
C ALA A 49 -5.16 23.86 25.76
N ARG A 50 -5.37 24.74 26.75
CA ARG A 50 -6.21 25.96 26.63
C ARG A 50 -5.41 27.13 26.08
N SER A 51 -4.09 27.10 26.22
CA SER A 51 -3.15 28.12 25.74
C SER A 51 -1.78 27.48 25.52
N ALA A 52 -0.80 28.29 25.08
CA ALA A 52 0.60 27.87 24.98
C ALA A 52 1.25 27.53 26.33
N GLU A 53 0.61 27.90 27.44
CA GLU A 53 1.15 27.72 28.79
C GLU A 53 0.34 26.73 29.62
N THR A 54 -0.94 26.54 29.31
CA THR A 54 -1.88 25.79 30.16
C THR A 54 -2.37 24.53 29.47
N GLY A 55 -1.85 23.38 29.90
CA GLY A 55 -2.34 22.05 29.53
C GLY A 55 -3.43 21.53 30.49
N GLN A 56 -4.24 20.57 30.03
CA GLN A 56 -5.28 19.92 30.82
C GLN A 56 -5.45 18.46 30.42
N LEU A 57 -5.91 17.64 31.36
CA LEU A 57 -6.19 16.22 31.13
C LEU A 57 -7.69 15.97 31.22
N GLY A 58 -8.15 15.00 30.43
CA GLY A 58 -9.49 14.45 30.50
C GLY A 58 -9.45 12.94 30.31
N VAL A 59 -10.63 12.37 30.12
CA VAL A 59 -10.79 10.92 30.08
C VAL A 59 -11.69 10.52 28.91
N LEU A 60 -11.26 9.49 28.19
CA LEU A 60 -12.06 8.75 27.24
C LEU A 60 -12.51 7.44 27.89
N HIS A 61 -13.82 7.20 27.92
CA HIS A 61 -14.40 5.96 28.38
C HIS A 61 -14.74 5.08 27.18
N LEU A 62 -14.30 3.83 27.19
CA LEU A 62 -14.70 2.83 26.20
C LEU A 62 -15.67 1.83 26.81
N GLU A 63 -16.84 1.72 26.20
CA GLU A 63 -17.91 0.79 26.56
C GLU A 63 -18.09 -0.26 25.46
N ARG A 64 -18.56 -1.44 25.87
CA ARG A 64 -18.86 -2.52 24.94
C ARG A 64 -20.19 -2.25 24.22
N SER A 65 -20.15 -2.14 22.89
CA SER A 65 -21.37 -2.21 22.08
C SER A 65 -21.65 -3.66 21.67
N GLN A 66 -22.91 -3.95 21.33
CA GLN A 66 -23.30 -5.20 20.67
C GLN A 66 -23.33 -5.07 19.13
N ALA A 67 -23.02 -3.89 18.58
CA ALA A 67 -22.94 -3.69 17.14
C ALA A 67 -21.66 -4.32 16.55
N PRO A 68 -21.72 -4.94 15.35
CA PRO A 68 -20.52 -5.37 14.63
C PRO A 68 -19.61 -4.17 14.32
N LEU A 69 -18.30 -4.41 14.17
CA LEU A 69 -17.29 -3.36 13.96
C LEU A 69 -17.51 -2.52 12.67
N ALA A 70 -18.37 -2.98 11.76
CA ALA A 70 -18.79 -2.23 10.58
C ALA A 70 -19.58 -0.95 10.95
N GLY A 71 -18.85 0.17 11.08
CA GLY A 71 -19.33 1.51 11.40
C GLY A 71 -18.66 2.09 12.64
N ALA A 72 -18.50 3.43 12.75
CA ALA A 72 -18.00 4.14 13.96
C ALA A 72 -19.08 5.00 14.66
N SER A 73 -19.32 4.85 15.97
CA SER A 73 -20.35 5.59 16.71
C SER A 73 -19.80 6.03 18.05
N ILE A 74 -19.65 7.34 18.22
CA ILE A 74 -19.36 7.98 19.49
C ILE A 74 -20.66 8.66 19.91
N GLU A 75 -21.16 8.35 21.11
CA GLU A 75 -22.32 9.04 21.69
C GLU A 75 -21.84 10.01 22.78
N ARG A 76 -22.49 11.18 22.86
CA ARG A 76 -22.17 12.26 23.81
C ARG A 76 -22.67 11.91 25.22
N SER A 77 -21.93 12.28 26.26
CA SER A 77 -22.42 12.25 27.64
C SER A 77 -22.94 13.61 28.16
N ASN A 78 -22.54 14.76 27.59
CA ASN A 78 -22.90 16.08 28.13
C ASN A 78 -23.43 17.11 27.10
N ALA A 79 -24.41 17.91 27.55
CA ALA A 79 -25.21 18.86 26.78
C ALA A 79 -24.56 20.24 26.51
N ASN A 80 -23.27 20.42 26.85
CA ASN A 80 -22.61 21.72 26.74
C ASN A 80 -21.84 21.84 25.41
N GLY A 81 -22.56 22.20 24.35
CA GLY A 81 -22.17 23.19 23.34
C GLY A 81 -20.76 23.19 22.72
N GLU A 82 -20.16 22.05 22.40
CA GLU A 82 -19.03 22.01 21.45
C GLU A 82 -19.51 21.86 20.00
N SER A 83 -18.73 22.37 19.03
CA SER A 83 -19.08 22.30 17.60
C SER A 83 -19.19 20.83 17.17
N SER A 84 -20.21 20.53 16.37
CA SER A 84 -20.42 19.18 15.80
C SER A 84 -19.20 18.64 15.05
N GLU A 85 -18.28 19.52 14.63
CA GLU A 85 -17.15 19.23 13.76
C GLU A 85 -16.00 18.54 14.50
N VAL A 86 -15.71 18.89 15.76
CA VAL A 86 -14.64 18.23 16.54
C VAL A 86 -14.98 16.77 16.82
N LEU A 87 -16.24 16.50 17.16
CA LEU A 87 -16.72 15.14 17.37
C LEU A 87 -16.76 14.34 16.07
N ASP A 88 -17.16 14.96 14.95
CA ASP A 88 -17.09 14.32 13.62
C ASP A 88 -15.65 13.97 13.26
N ALA A 89 -14.69 14.86 13.53
CA ALA A 89 -13.27 14.62 13.30
C ALA A 89 -12.76 13.41 14.11
N ILE A 90 -13.07 13.34 15.42
CA ILE A 90 -12.69 12.19 16.26
C ILE A 90 -13.35 10.89 15.74
N GLN A 91 -14.64 10.93 15.40
CA GLN A 91 -15.36 9.78 14.84
C GLN A 91 -14.72 9.28 13.54
N ARG A 92 -14.34 10.19 12.64
CA ARG A 92 -13.66 9.85 11.39
C ARG A 92 -12.27 9.26 11.64
N GLY A 93 -11.51 9.77 12.59
CA GLY A 93 -10.22 9.19 12.97
C GLY A 93 -10.32 7.74 13.45
N ILE A 94 -11.32 7.45 14.30
CA ILE A 94 -11.62 6.07 14.72
C ILE A 94 -12.01 5.22 13.51
N ALA A 95 -12.92 5.71 12.67
CA ALA A 95 -13.41 4.98 11.51
C ALA A 95 -12.28 4.60 10.55
N LEU A 96 -11.39 5.54 10.22
CA LEU A 96 -10.27 5.31 9.32
C LEU A 96 -9.27 4.28 9.87
N ALA A 97 -9.01 4.27 11.18
CA ALA A 97 -8.10 3.31 11.79
C ALA A 97 -8.72 1.91 11.95
N CYS A 98 -10.04 1.81 12.18
CA CYS A 98 -10.69 0.55 12.57
C CYS A 98 -11.42 -0.17 11.45
N THR A 99 -11.83 0.54 10.40
CA THR A 99 -12.50 -0.08 9.23
C THR A 99 -11.66 -1.20 8.62
N PRO A 100 -10.32 -1.02 8.43
CA PRO A 100 -9.49 -2.11 7.92
C PRO A 100 -9.42 -3.33 8.85
N LEU A 101 -9.51 -3.14 10.18
CA LEU A 101 -9.50 -4.24 11.14
C LEU A 101 -10.78 -5.06 11.12
N ALA A 102 -11.94 -4.42 10.85
CA ALA A 102 -13.23 -5.11 10.73
C ALA A 102 -13.25 -6.16 9.62
N GLU A 103 -12.41 -5.99 8.60
CA GLU A 103 -12.25 -6.94 7.51
C GLU A 103 -11.58 -8.25 7.96
N PHE A 104 -10.62 -8.14 8.88
CA PHE A 104 -9.82 -9.27 9.38
C PHE A 104 -10.38 -9.86 10.66
N MET A 105 -11.13 -9.07 11.42
CA MET A 105 -11.71 -9.45 12.70
C MET A 105 -13.23 -9.22 12.64
N PRO A 106 -13.99 -9.98 11.83
CA PRO A 106 -15.43 -9.75 11.65
C PRO A 106 -16.25 -9.95 12.93
N GLU A 107 -15.75 -10.78 13.84
CA GLU A 107 -16.36 -11.02 15.17
C GLU A 107 -16.01 -9.93 16.20
N ALA A 108 -15.12 -8.99 15.85
CA ALA A 108 -14.81 -7.88 16.73
C ALA A 108 -16.06 -7.01 16.89
N LEU A 109 -16.37 -6.69 18.14
CA LEU A 109 -17.44 -5.76 18.46
C LEU A 109 -16.94 -4.34 18.32
N ARG A 110 -17.83 -3.42 17.99
CA ARG A 110 -17.51 -2.00 17.99
C ARG A 110 -17.40 -1.50 19.44
N PRO A 111 -16.29 -0.86 19.87
CA PRO A 111 -16.33 -0.12 21.12
C PRO A 111 -17.13 1.17 20.93
N ARG A 112 -17.95 1.48 21.92
CA ARG A 112 -18.62 2.77 22.05
C ARG A 112 -17.72 3.67 22.88
N ALA A 113 -17.18 4.71 22.26
CA ALA A 113 -16.40 5.70 22.99
C ALA A 113 -17.32 6.79 23.54
N GLN A 114 -17.18 7.09 24.83
CA GLN A 114 -17.78 8.25 25.49
C GLN A 114 -16.66 9.16 25.97
N LEU A 115 -16.66 10.40 25.52
CA LEU A 115 -15.61 11.35 25.84
C LEU A 115 -16.09 12.30 26.94
N ASP A 116 -15.43 12.28 28.10
CA ASP A 116 -15.66 13.25 29.16
C ASP A 116 -14.71 14.44 28.98
N LEU A 117 -15.26 15.51 28.41
CA LEU A 117 -14.57 16.76 28.13
C LEU A 117 -14.69 17.77 29.25
N SER A 118 -15.14 17.40 30.45
CA SER A 118 -15.33 18.35 31.55
C SER A 118 -14.06 19.19 31.83
N GLY A 119 -14.04 20.39 31.25
CA GLY A 119 -12.95 21.34 31.30
C GLY A 119 -11.90 21.27 30.17
N LEU A 120 -11.85 20.27 29.30
CA LEU A 120 -10.92 20.32 28.16
C LEU A 120 -11.38 21.38 27.14
N PRO A 121 -10.46 22.17 26.55
CA PRO A 121 -10.80 23.02 25.41
C PRO A 121 -11.08 22.16 24.18
N ALA A 122 -12.16 22.48 23.47
CA ALA A 122 -12.55 21.81 22.23
C ALA A 122 -11.39 21.82 21.22
N GLY A 123 -10.99 20.64 20.74
CA GLY A 123 -9.94 20.50 19.72
C GLY A 123 -9.88 19.08 19.17
N ASP A 124 -9.61 18.97 17.88
CA ASP A 124 -9.50 17.72 17.12
C ASP A 124 -8.30 16.86 17.54
N SER A 125 -7.33 17.42 18.29
CA SER A 125 -6.12 16.76 18.83
C SER A 125 -6.36 15.49 19.70
N MET A 126 -7.62 15.09 19.82
CA MET A 126 -8.15 13.92 20.51
C MET A 126 -8.44 12.75 19.54
N ALA A 127 -8.37 12.98 18.23
CA ALA A 127 -8.64 11.98 17.21
C ALA A 127 -7.66 10.80 17.30
N LEU A 128 -6.36 11.07 17.42
CA LEU A 128 -5.32 10.04 17.57
C LEU A 128 -5.51 9.20 18.85
N PRO A 129 -5.57 9.76 20.08
CA PRO A 129 -5.76 8.94 21.28
C PRO A 129 -7.03 8.11 21.23
N ALA A 130 -8.12 8.65 20.68
CA ALA A 130 -9.38 7.91 20.56
C ALA A 130 -9.26 6.72 19.59
N ALA A 131 -8.61 6.92 18.44
CA ALA A 131 -8.31 5.83 17.51
C ALA A 131 -7.40 4.77 18.13
N MET A 132 -6.32 5.19 18.81
CA MET A 132 -5.40 4.28 19.50
C MET A 132 -6.12 3.42 20.55
N ALA A 133 -6.93 4.06 21.39
CA ALA A 133 -7.72 3.39 22.42
C ALA A 133 -8.67 2.36 21.83
N THR A 134 -9.36 2.74 20.75
CA THR A 134 -10.31 1.87 20.05
C THR A 134 -9.61 0.65 19.43
N VAL A 135 -8.45 0.85 18.80
CA VAL A 135 -7.67 -0.26 18.22
C VAL A 135 -7.15 -1.20 19.32
N LEU A 136 -6.58 -0.68 20.40
CA LEU A 136 -6.13 -1.51 21.54
C LEU A 136 -7.29 -2.31 22.14
N TRP A 137 -8.47 -1.70 22.25
CA TRP A 137 -9.67 -2.38 22.70
C TRP A 137 -10.10 -3.51 21.76
N ILE A 138 -10.09 -3.29 20.44
CA ILE A 138 -10.40 -4.32 19.43
C ILE A 138 -9.43 -5.49 19.55
N PHE A 139 -8.16 -5.20 19.81
CA PHE A 139 -7.15 -6.21 20.06
C PHE A 139 -7.27 -6.90 21.43
N GLY A 140 -8.14 -6.42 22.32
CA GLY A 140 -8.26 -6.93 23.68
C GLY A 140 -7.08 -6.56 24.58
N SER A 141 -6.29 -5.55 24.20
CA SER A 141 -5.12 -5.08 24.95
C SER A 141 -5.44 -3.85 25.77
N HIS A 142 -4.55 -3.51 26.71
CA HIS A 142 -4.73 -2.42 27.65
C HIS A 142 -3.94 -1.18 27.21
N TRP A 143 -4.43 0.00 27.60
CA TRP A 143 -3.68 1.24 27.45
C TRP A 143 -2.42 1.21 28.35
N PRO A 144 -1.21 1.50 27.84
CA PRO A 144 -0.01 1.53 28.67
C PRO A 144 -0.06 2.62 29.74
N ALA A 145 0.17 2.24 31.01
CA ALA A 145 -0.04 3.11 32.17
C ALA A 145 0.85 4.36 32.21
N ASP A 146 1.99 4.35 31.52
CA ASP A 146 2.96 5.45 31.49
C ASP A 146 2.88 6.32 30.22
N LEU A 147 1.92 6.03 29.34
CA LEU A 147 1.74 6.67 28.04
C LEU A 147 0.54 7.62 28.05
N ILE A 148 0.71 8.75 27.37
CA ILE A 148 -0.38 9.61 26.93
C ILE A 148 -0.26 9.90 25.44
N ALA A 149 -1.35 10.27 24.75
CA ALA A 149 -1.30 10.58 23.33
C ALA A 149 -2.03 11.88 22.98
N SER A 150 -1.61 12.51 21.89
CA SER A 150 -2.26 13.69 21.31
C SER A 150 -1.97 13.76 19.80
N GLY A 151 -2.99 14.04 19.00
CA GLY A 151 -2.87 14.15 17.55
C GLY A 151 -4.23 14.46 16.92
N GLY A 152 -4.23 15.38 15.95
CA GLY A 152 -5.44 15.81 15.26
C GLY A 152 -5.77 14.90 14.08
N ILE A 153 -6.69 15.35 13.22
CA ILE A 153 -6.94 14.72 11.93
C ILE A 153 -7.12 15.76 10.83
N ASP A 154 -6.40 15.57 9.74
CA ASP A 154 -6.64 16.26 8.49
C ASP A 154 -7.65 15.45 7.67
N LEU A 155 -8.90 15.92 7.64
CA LEU A 155 -9.99 15.25 6.91
C LEU A 155 -9.82 15.32 5.39
N ALA A 156 -9.16 16.35 4.87
CA ALA A 156 -8.91 16.49 3.43
C ALA A 156 -7.90 15.43 2.97
N ARG A 157 -6.89 15.14 3.79
CA ARG A 157 -5.88 14.11 3.52
C ARG A 157 -6.23 12.74 4.08
N SER A 158 -7.29 12.62 4.87
CA SER A 158 -7.65 11.41 5.63
C SER A 158 -6.47 10.84 6.44
N GLN A 159 -5.70 11.73 7.07
CA GLN A 159 -4.49 11.41 7.84
C GLN A 159 -4.54 12.05 9.23
N PHE A 160 -3.93 11.40 10.22
CA PHE A 160 -3.69 12.05 11.50
C PHE A 160 -2.71 13.21 11.33
N SER A 161 -2.96 14.31 12.04
CA SER A 161 -2.21 15.54 11.93
C SER A 161 -1.39 15.85 13.19
N PRO A 162 -0.21 16.48 13.04
CA PRO A 162 0.60 16.92 14.18
C PRO A 162 -0.13 17.97 15.01
N VAL A 163 0.13 17.95 16.31
CA VAL A 163 -0.39 18.98 17.23
C VAL A 163 0.37 20.29 16.99
N PRO A 164 -0.31 21.46 16.95
CA PRO A 164 0.36 22.75 16.82
C PRO A 164 1.46 22.94 17.87
N ARG A 165 2.68 23.32 17.45
CA ARG A 165 3.85 23.47 18.33
C ARG A 165 3.60 24.40 19.52
N GLN A 166 2.76 25.41 19.33
CA GLN A 166 2.41 26.40 20.35
C GLN A 166 1.77 25.76 21.59
N THR A 167 0.97 24.71 21.43
CA THR A 167 0.25 24.05 22.54
C THR A 167 0.93 22.77 23.02
N LEU A 168 1.85 22.23 22.23
CA LEU A 168 2.51 20.95 22.47
C LEU A 168 3.33 20.93 23.78
N ALA A 169 4.08 21.99 24.08
CA ALA A 169 4.84 22.10 25.33
C ALA A 169 3.95 22.17 26.58
N ALA A 170 2.80 22.85 26.50
CA ALA A 170 1.82 22.89 27.59
C ALA A 170 1.21 21.50 27.87
N LYS A 171 0.85 20.76 26.81
CA LYS A 171 0.36 19.38 26.92
C LYS A 171 1.39 18.47 27.58
N ALA A 172 2.64 18.54 27.15
CA ALA A 172 3.71 17.71 27.70
C ALA A 172 4.03 18.03 29.17
N ARG A 173 4.07 19.32 29.55
CA ARG A 173 4.22 19.72 30.97
C ARG A 173 3.09 19.19 31.84
N ALA A 174 1.84 19.27 31.37
CA ALA A 174 0.68 18.75 32.10
C ALA A 174 0.75 17.22 32.26
N ALA A 175 1.08 16.50 31.19
CA ALA A 175 1.26 15.05 31.22
C ALA A 175 2.38 14.63 32.20
N ARG A 176 3.54 15.28 32.14
CA ARG A 176 4.64 15.02 33.08
C ARG A 176 4.24 15.32 34.53
N ALA A 177 3.53 16.42 34.75
CA ALA A 177 3.05 16.76 36.09
C ALA A 177 2.15 15.66 36.66
N TRP A 178 1.41 14.93 35.83
CA TRP A 178 0.56 13.80 36.21
C TRP A 178 1.29 12.45 36.26
N GLY A 179 2.59 12.42 36.02
CA GLY A 179 3.42 11.22 36.21
C GLY A 179 3.60 10.35 34.96
N TYR A 180 3.10 10.77 33.80
CA TYR A 180 3.40 10.10 32.53
C TYR A 180 4.90 10.22 32.21
N ARG A 181 5.42 9.23 31.48
CA ARG A 181 6.84 9.17 31.07
C ARG A 181 6.99 9.27 29.56
N ARG A 182 5.93 8.89 28.82
CA ARG A 182 5.92 8.84 27.36
C ARG A 182 4.74 9.64 26.80
N ILE A 183 4.95 10.29 25.66
CA ILE A 183 3.90 10.96 24.90
C ILE A 183 3.91 10.50 23.44
N ALA A 184 2.79 9.95 22.97
CA ALA A 184 2.56 9.55 21.59
C ALA A 184 2.04 10.74 20.76
N LEU A 185 2.72 11.02 19.64
CA LEU A 185 2.45 12.17 18.78
C LEU A 185 2.62 11.81 17.31
N ILE A 186 1.92 12.55 16.44
CA ILE A 186 2.28 12.63 15.01
C ILE A 186 3.40 13.66 14.87
N GLU A 187 4.53 13.27 14.28
CA GLU A 187 5.58 14.21 13.94
C GLU A 187 5.20 15.02 12.69
N ASP A 188 5.59 16.29 12.72
CA ASP A 188 5.49 17.18 11.58
C ASP A 188 6.66 16.89 10.62
N ARG A 189 6.36 16.57 9.35
CA ARG A 189 7.36 16.17 8.35
C ARG A 189 8.38 17.28 8.07
N ASP A 190 8.01 18.53 8.28
CA ASP A 190 8.85 19.71 8.06
C ASP A 190 9.60 20.15 9.33
N ALA A 191 9.47 19.38 10.42
CA ALA A 191 10.09 19.65 11.70
C ALA A 191 11.32 18.77 11.97
N PRO A 192 12.34 19.29 12.68
CA PRO A 192 13.33 18.44 13.30
C PRO A 192 12.64 17.45 14.24
N SER A 193 13.02 16.18 14.15
CA SER A 193 12.46 15.17 15.04
C SER A 193 12.84 15.44 16.49
N ILE A 194 11.87 15.18 17.39
CA ILE A 194 11.99 15.42 18.82
C ILE A 194 11.97 14.06 19.53
N SER A 195 13.08 13.65 20.12
CA SER A 195 13.15 12.42 20.91
C SER A 195 12.62 12.58 22.34
N THR A 196 12.70 13.80 22.88
CA THR A 196 12.21 14.14 24.21
C THR A 196 11.53 15.49 24.23
N LEU A 197 10.38 15.60 24.89
CA LEU A 197 9.59 16.81 25.00
C LEU A 197 9.25 17.05 26.47
N GLU A 198 9.75 18.14 27.05
CA GLU A 198 9.50 18.50 28.46
C GLU A 198 9.88 17.39 29.45
N GLY A 199 10.85 16.53 29.08
CA GLY A 199 11.28 15.37 29.87
C GLY A 199 10.44 14.11 29.69
N LEU A 200 9.42 14.13 28.81
CA LEU A 200 8.74 12.93 28.32
C LEU A 200 9.50 12.35 27.13
N GLN A 201 9.60 11.03 27.04
CA GLN A 201 10.04 10.37 25.82
C GLN A 201 8.93 10.49 24.76
N VAL A 202 9.28 10.94 23.56
CA VAL A 202 8.34 11.00 22.45
C VAL A 202 8.25 9.64 21.78
N VAL A 203 7.03 9.15 21.60
CA VAL A 203 6.72 7.96 20.83
C VAL A 203 6.08 8.41 19.52
N ARG A 204 6.74 8.13 18.40
CA ARG A 204 6.25 8.54 17.08
C ARG A 204 5.11 7.63 16.65
N MET A 205 3.98 8.22 16.30
CA MET A 205 2.84 7.52 15.72
C MET A 205 2.72 7.85 14.22
N PRO A 206 2.25 6.90 13.40
CA PRO A 206 2.10 7.12 11.97
C PRO A 206 0.97 8.09 11.67
N ALA A 207 1.14 8.92 10.63
CA ALA A 207 0.08 9.81 10.14
C ALA A 207 -1.00 9.01 9.39
N GLU A 208 -0.60 7.95 8.68
CA GLU A 208 -1.50 7.07 7.94
C GLU A 208 -2.30 6.16 8.89
N PRO A 209 -3.65 6.25 8.92
CA PRO A 209 -4.45 5.47 9.87
C PRO A 209 -4.29 3.94 9.73
N GLY A 210 -4.06 3.45 8.51
CA GLY A 210 -3.80 2.03 8.25
C GLY A 210 -2.51 1.48 8.87
N ALA A 211 -1.55 2.34 9.23
CA ALA A 211 -0.32 1.92 9.92
C ALA A 211 -0.47 1.90 11.44
N LEU A 212 -1.52 2.50 12.00
CA LEU A 212 -1.72 2.62 13.44
C LEU A 212 -1.77 1.27 14.17
N PRO A 213 -2.47 0.22 13.66
CA PRO A 213 -2.53 -1.06 14.36
C PRO A 213 -1.16 -1.71 14.54
N LEU A 214 -0.31 -1.66 13.51
CA LEU A 214 1.05 -2.22 13.59
C LEU A 214 1.95 -1.39 14.51
N ALA A 215 1.84 -0.06 14.47
CA ALA A 215 2.59 0.81 15.38
C ALA A 215 2.24 0.52 16.86
N LEU A 216 0.98 0.20 17.15
CA LEU A 216 0.54 -0.20 18.49
C LEU A 216 1.01 -1.61 18.87
N ALA A 217 1.06 -2.54 17.92
CA ALA A 217 1.62 -3.88 18.16
C ALA A 217 3.11 -3.84 18.53
N CYS A 218 3.87 -2.88 17.96
CA CYS A 218 5.28 -2.66 18.28
C CYS A 218 5.51 -1.81 19.55
N LEU A 219 4.45 -1.34 20.20
CA LEU A 219 4.57 -0.37 21.27
C LEU A 219 4.93 -1.03 22.60
N ASN A 220 6.04 -0.60 23.22
CA ASN A 220 6.42 -1.08 24.55
C ASN A 220 5.28 -0.90 25.56
N GLY A 221 4.93 -2.00 26.26
CA GLY A 221 3.84 -2.05 27.23
C GLY A 221 2.48 -2.45 26.64
N VAL A 222 2.43 -2.72 25.34
CA VAL A 222 1.31 -3.41 24.68
C VAL A 222 1.70 -4.87 24.50
N ASP A 223 0.84 -5.77 24.95
CA ASP A 223 1.00 -7.22 24.76
C ASP A 223 -0.14 -7.72 23.89
N LEU A 224 0.21 -8.40 22.79
CA LEU A 224 -0.71 -8.91 21.79
C LEU A 224 -0.34 -10.35 21.47
N ASP A 225 -1.34 -11.19 21.26
CA ASP A 225 -1.11 -12.52 20.73
C ASP A 225 -0.77 -12.47 19.22
N GLU A 226 -0.31 -13.63 18.75
CA GLU A 226 0.16 -13.85 17.38
C GLU A 226 -0.87 -13.47 16.31
N GLU A 227 -2.15 -13.75 16.55
CA GLU A 227 -3.23 -13.47 15.60
C GLU A 227 -3.45 -11.96 15.43
N ARG A 228 -3.42 -11.18 16.52
CA ARG A 228 -3.60 -9.71 16.44
C ARG A 228 -2.41 -9.05 15.75
N ILE A 229 -1.19 -9.53 15.98
CA ILE A 229 0.00 -9.04 15.29
C ILE A 229 -0.07 -9.37 13.79
N ALA A 230 -0.46 -10.59 13.44
CA ALA A 230 -0.63 -11.00 12.04
C ALA A 230 -1.71 -10.15 11.32
N CYS A 231 -2.83 -9.88 11.99
CA CYS A 231 -3.87 -8.96 11.49
C CYS A 231 -3.32 -7.53 11.29
N ALA A 232 -2.56 -7.00 12.25
CA ALA A 232 -1.96 -5.68 12.14
C ALA A 232 -0.98 -5.57 10.96
N LEU A 233 -0.18 -6.62 10.73
CA LEU A 233 0.72 -6.72 9.58
C LEU A 233 -0.04 -6.78 8.25
N ALA A 234 -1.10 -7.57 8.16
CA ALA A 234 -1.90 -7.67 6.94
C ALA A 234 -2.60 -6.34 6.59
N VAL A 235 -3.13 -5.64 7.61
CA VAL A 235 -3.68 -4.29 7.41
C VAL A 235 -2.59 -3.34 6.92
N PHE A 236 -1.40 -3.35 7.52
CA PHE A 236 -0.30 -2.51 7.06
C PHE A 236 0.07 -2.82 5.61
N ASP A 237 0.26 -4.10 5.24
CA ASP A 237 0.60 -4.51 3.87
C ASP A 237 -0.42 -3.98 2.86
N LEU A 238 -1.71 -4.20 3.11
CA LEU A 238 -2.76 -3.80 2.16
C LEU A 238 -2.98 -2.29 2.06
N ARG A 239 -2.84 -1.56 3.18
CA ARG A 239 -3.24 -0.14 3.26
C ARG A 239 -2.07 0.83 3.09
N VAL A 240 -0.86 0.39 3.38
CA VAL A 240 0.33 1.26 3.44
C VAL A 240 1.51 0.66 2.68
N GLY A 241 1.71 -0.64 2.78
CA GLY A 241 2.87 -1.36 2.25
C GLY A 241 2.92 -1.54 0.73
N ARG A 242 1.90 -1.09 -0.02
CA ARG A 242 1.78 -1.33 -1.48
C ARG A 242 2.04 -0.12 -2.37
N SER A 243 1.85 1.11 -1.88
CA SER A 243 1.89 2.30 -2.74
C SER A 243 2.51 3.54 -2.09
N GLY A 244 3.27 4.31 -2.88
CA GLY A 244 3.82 5.62 -2.51
C GLY A 244 5.37 5.68 -2.45
N PRO A 245 5.94 6.88 -2.30
CA PRO A 245 7.40 7.04 -2.18
C PRO A 245 7.94 6.33 -0.93
N GLY A 246 9.09 5.66 -1.07
CA GLY A 246 9.79 5.03 0.06
C GLY A 246 9.12 3.80 0.66
N VAL A 247 8.13 3.20 0.00
CA VAL A 247 7.43 1.99 0.47
C VAL A 247 8.38 0.88 0.89
N MET A 248 9.37 0.53 0.06
CA MET A 248 10.34 -0.51 0.38
C MET A 248 11.03 -0.27 1.72
N HIS A 249 11.56 0.94 1.94
CA HIS A 249 12.25 1.27 3.19
C HIS A 249 11.31 1.16 4.40
N ARG A 250 10.07 1.66 4.28
CA ARG A 250 9.06 1.56 5.34
C ARG A 250 8.72 0.11 5.67
N VAL A 251 8.51 -0.75 4.66
CA VAL A 251 8.22 -2.17 4.87
C VAL A 251 9.39 -2.86 5.58
N LEU A 252 10.62 -2.61 5.14
CA LEU A 252 11.81 -3.18 5.78
C LEU A 252 11.92 -2.73 7.26
N GLU A 253 11.71 -1.44 7.54
CA GLU A 253 11.76 -0.88 8.89
C GLU A 253 10.72 -1.50 9.82
N VAL A 254 9.45 -1.58 9.40
CA VAL A 254 8.37 -2.09 10.28
C VAL A 254 8.41 -3.60 10.46
N THR A 255 8.97 -4.34 9.51
CA THR A 255 9.06 -5.81 9.58
C THR A 255 10.28 -6.28 10.36
N GLU A 256 11.33 -5.46 10.50
CA GLU A 256 12.55 -5.83 11.22
C GLU A 256 12.29 -6.39 12.63
N PRO A 257 11.54 -5.71 13.54
CA PRO A 257 11.27 -6.26 14.87
C PRO A 257 10.42 -7.54 14.83
N MET A 258 9.62 -7.74 13.78
CA MET A 258 8.78 -8.93 13.62
C MET A 258 9.60 -10.18 13.30
N LEU A 259 10.77 -10.00 12.68
CA LEU A 259 11.67 -11.11 12.33
C LEU A 259 12.33 -11.74 13.57
N GLU A 260 12.44 -10.98 14.65
CA GLU A 260 13.04 -11.40 15.93
C GLU A 260 12.04 -12.10 16.87
N LEU A 261 10.74 -12.08 16.54
CA LEU A 261 9.72 -12.75 17.34
C LEU A 261 9.81 -14.27 17.18
N ASP A 262 9.60 -15.02 18.27
CA ASP A 262 9.50 -16.48 18.24
C ASP A 262 8.11 -16.95 17.75
N SER A 263 7.73 -16.46 16.57
CA SER A 263 6.47 -16.77 15.89
C SER A 263 6.75 -17.04 14.41
N PRO A 264 6.66 -18.30 13.95
CA PRO A 264 6.92 -18.60 12.56
C PRO A 264 5.93 -17.95 11.60
N ILE A 265 4.66 -17.78 11.98
CA ILE A 265 3.66 -17.14 11.11
C ILE A 265 3.88 -15.64 10.97
N ILE A 266 4.24 -14.93 12.05
CA ILE A 266 4.56 -13.50 11.97
C ILE A 266 5.80 -13.30 11.09
N ARG A 267 6.85 -14.11 11.31
CA ARG A 267 8.07 -14.07 10.49
C ARG A 267 7.80 -14.39 9.03
N HIS A 268 6.90 -15.34 8.77
CA HIS A 268 6.46 -15.71 7.43
C HIS A 268 5.78 -14.54 6.72
N ILE A 269 4.80 -13.89 7.35
CA ILE A 269 4.11 -12.70 6.81
C ILE A 269 5.11 -11.56 6.57
N ALA A 270 6.00 -11.31 7.53
CA ALA A 270 7.01 -10.27 7.43
C ALA A 270 7.96 -10.49 6.24
N HIS A 271 8.47 -11.71 6.03
CA HIS A 271 9.31 -12.03 4.87
C HIS A 271 8.55 -11.91 3.54
N ASP A 272 7.29 -12.35 3.51
CA ASP A 272 6.41 -12.24 2.34
C ASP A 272 6.13 -10.77 1.96
N MET A 273 5.89 -9.89 2.95
CA MET A 273 5.78 -8.44 2.75
C MET A 273 7.08 -7.83 2.20
N ARG A 274 8.23 -8.18 2.78
CA ARG A 274 9.55 -7.70 2.31
C ARG A 274 9.78 -8.11 0.86
N SER A 275 9.45 -9.35 0.52
CA SER A 275 9.58 -9.87 -0.85
C SER A 275 8.76 -9.05 -1.86
N ARG A 276 7.49 -8.76 -1.58
CA ARG A 276 6.66 -7.87 -2.43
C ARG A 276 7.27 -6.49 -2.59
N ALA A 277 7.70 -5.88 -1.49
CA ALA A 277 8.23 -4.53 -1.50
C ALA A 277 9.56 -4.43 -2.28
N GLN A 278 10.41 -5.46 -2.18
CA GLN A 278 11.64 -5.59 -2.95
C GLN A 278 11.36 -5.79 -4.45
N LEU A 279 10.41 -6.66 -4.80
CA LEU A 279 10.01 -6.88 -6.18
C LEU A 279 9.48 -5.60 -6.83
N HIS A 280 8.60 -4.86 -6.15
CA HIS A 280 8.09 -3.57 -6.65
C HIS A 280 9.19 -2.51 -6.82
N ALA A 281 10.29 -2.61 -6.05
CA ALA A 281 11.46 -1.75 -6.19
C ALA A 281 12.42 -2.21 -7.29
N GLY A 282 12.11 -3.30 -8.01
CA GLY A 282 12.96 -3.89 -9.05
C GLY A 282 14.13 -4.73 -8.52
N ARG A 283 14.10 -5.13 -7.24
CA ARG A 283 15.14 -5.94 -6.61
C ARG A 283 14.72 -7.41 -6.53
N THR A 284 14.72 -8.09 -7.68
CA THR A 284 14.10 -9.41 -7.79
C THR A 284 14.88 -10.50 -7.04
N GLU A 285 16.22 -10.45 -7.03
CA GLU A 285 17.03 -11.38 -6.22
C GLU A 285 16.77 -11.21 -4.72
N ASP A 286 16.79 -9.98 -4.22
CA ASP A 286 16.42 -9.67 -2.83
C ASP A 286 15.01 -10.18 -2.48
N ALA A 287 14.06 -10.01 -3.42
CA ALA A 287 12.70 -10.49 -3.26
C ALA A 287 12.63 -12.03 -3.19
N SER A 288 13.41 -12.73 -4.02
CA SER A 288 13.54 -14.18 -4.02
C SER A 288 14.13 -14.70 -2.71
N ASP A 289 15.16 -14.05 -2.19
CA ASP A 289 15.77 -14.41 -0.90
C ASP A 289 14.77 -14.28 0.27
N SER A 290 14.02 -13.19 0.30
CA SER A 290 12.96 -13.00 1.30
C SER A 290 11.86 -14.06 1.16
N LEU A 291 11.46 -14.37 -0.07
CA LEU A 291 10.46 -15.40 -0.36
C LEU A 291 10.93 -16.79 0.07
N HIS A 292 12.19 -17.15 -0.18
CA HIS A 292 12.78 -18.41 0.28
C HIS A 292 12.69 -18.56 1.80
N ARG A 293 13.03 -17.48 2.55
CA ARG A 293 12.89 -17.46 4.01
C ARG A 293 11.44 -17.57 4.46
N ALA A 294 10.49 -17.00 3.72
CA ALA A 294 9.07 -17.21 4.00
C ALA A 294 8.67 -18.69 3.78
N ASP A 295 9.15 -19.32 2.71
CA ASP A 295 8.83 -20.71 2.35
C ASP A 295 9.33 -21.71 3.40
N GLU A 296 10.51 -21.48 3.99
CA GLU A 296 11.05 -22.30 5.09
C GLU A 296 10.11 -22.34 6.32
N LEU A 297 9.29 -21.31 6.48
CA LEU A 297 8.33 -21.14 7.59
C LEU A 297 6.92 -21.60 7.21
N HIS A 298 6.65 -21.88 5.93
CA HIS A 298 5.32 -22.23 5.47
C HIS A 298 4.79 -23.50 6.14
N GLY A 299 3.54 -23.46 6.61
CA GLY A 299 2.90 -24.57 7.32
C GLY A 299 3.37 -24.77 8.77
N ARG A 300 4.30 -23.95 9.28
CA ARG A 300 4.73 -23.97 10.68
C ARG A 300 3.86 -23.02 11.51
N GLY A 301 2.64 -23.43 11.83
CA GLY A 301 1.70 -22.61 12.61
C GLY A 301 0.28 -22.75 12.09
N SER A 302 -0.68 -22.24 12.87
CA SER A 302 -2.08 -22.22 12.46
C SER A 302 -2.39 -20.86 11.84
N LEU A 303 -2.94 -20.87 10.63
CA LEU A 303 -3.47 -19.66 10.04
C LEU A 303 -4.75 -19.25 10.78
N PRO A 304 -4.93 -17.96 11.11
CA PRO A 304 -6.21 -17.45 11.57
C PRO A 304 -7.28 -17.69 10.51
N ASP A 305 -8.54 -17.86 10.91
CA ASP A 305 -9.66 -18.00 9.98
C ASP A 305 -10.01 -16.66 9.28
N GLY A 306 -10.88 -16.73 8.27
CA GLY A 306 -11.37 -15.54 7.57
C GLY A 306 -10.37 -14.97 6.54
N ARG A 307 -10.40 -13.65 6.32
CA ARG A 307 -9.69 -13.00 5.20
C ARG A 307 -8.16 -13.11 5.30
N LEU A 308 -7.61 -13.15 6.51
CA LEU A 308 -6.17 -13.32 6.69
C LEU A 308 -5.70 -14.67 6.13
N ARG A 309 -6.49 -15.73 6.35
CA ARG A 309 -6.29 -17.04 5.72
C ARG A 309 -6.28 -16.93 4.21
N ASP A 310 -7.25 -16.23 3.64
CA ASP A 310 -7.43 -16.15 2.19
C ASP A 310 -6.28 -15.40 1.51
N ILE A 311 -5.78 -14.33 2.13
CA ILE A 311 -4.59 -13.62 1.65
C ILE A 311 -3.40 -14.57 1.58
N LEU A 312 -3.13 -15.31 2.66
CA LEU A 312 -2.00 -16.23 2.71
C LEU A 312 -2.20 -17.46 1.81
N ARG A 313 -3.44 -17.93 1.66
CA ARG A 313 -3.77 -19.06 0.80
C ARG A 313 -3.64 -18.72 -0.69
N TYR A 314 -4.03 -17.52 -1.11
CA TYR A 314 -4.16 -17.19 -2.53
C TYR A 314 -3.15 -16.13 -3.01
N GLN A 315 -2.92 -15.05 -2.27
CA GLN A 315 -2.02 -13.99 -2.72
C GLN A 315 -0.55 -14.40 -2.63
N GLN A 316 -0.16 -15.20 -1.63
CA GLN A 316 1.21 -15.65 -1.52
C GLN A 316 1.63 -16.58 -2.66
N PRO A 317 0.87 -17.64 -3.03
CA PRO A 317 1.23 -18.44 -4.21
C PRO A 317 1.29 -17.62 -5.50
N ALA A 318 0.39 -16.64 -5.67
CA ALA A 318 0.44 -15.72 -6.80
C ALA A 318 1.75 -14.91 -6.81
N HIS A 319 2.12 -14.33 -5.66
CA HIS A 319 3.38 -13.58 -5.50
C HIS A 319 4.61 -14.46 -5.76
N ARG A 320 4.65 -15.67 -5.17
CA ARG A 320 5.73 -16.66 -5.41
C ARG A 320 5.88 -16.95 -6.90
N SER A 321 4.76 -17.15 -7.60
CA SER A 321 4.74 -17.36 -9.05
C SER A 321 5.26 -16.14 -9.81
N ILE A 322 4.89 -14.91 -9.42
CA ILE A 322 5.39 -13.70 -10.10
C ILE A 322 6.89 -13.50 -9.90
N VAL A 323 7.45 -13.78 -8.71
CA VAL A 323 8.91 -13.70 -8.49
C VAL A 323 9.64 -14.66 -9.43
N HIS A 324 9.17 -15.89 -9.60
CA HIS A 324 9.75 -16.81 -10.59
C HIS A 324 9.60 -16.33 -12.03
N VAL A 325 8.45 -15.73 -12.37
CA VAL A 325 8.26 -15.10 -13.69
C VAL A 325 9.30 -14.00 -13.92
N ASP A 326 9.57 -13.17 -12.92
CA ASP A 326 10.56 -12.11 -13.04
C ASP A 326 12.00 -12.63 -13.15
N LEU A 327 12.31 -13.76 -12.50
CA LEU A 327 13.58 -14.49 -12.59
C LEU A 327 13.75 -15.29 -13.91
N GLY A 328 12.79 -15.26 -14.83
CA GLY A 328 12.86 -16.01 -16.08
C GLY A 328 12.52 -17.51 -15.95
N ASP A 329 12.04 -17.94 -14.79
CA ASP A 329 11.65 -19.33 -14.50
C ASP A 329 10.18 -19.54 -14.85
N TRP A 330 9.86 -19.79 -16.13
CA TRP A 330 8.47 -19.82 -16.62
C TRP A 330 7.87 -21.22 -16.77
N SER A 331 8.62 -22.27 -16.45
CA SER A 331 8.22 -23.65 -16.70
C SER A 331 6.96 -24.06 -15.93
N ASP A 332 5.94 -24.58 -16.61
CA ASP A 332 4.72 -25.11 -15.96
C ASP A 332 5.01 -26.20 -14.90
N GLU A 333 6.18 -26.84 -14.98
CA GLU A 333 6.59 -27.86 -14.02
C GLU A 333 7.04 -27.25 -12.68
N LEU A 334 7.20 -25.94 -12.55
CA LEU A 334 7.62 -25.32 -11.30
C LEU A 334 6.54 -25.47 -10.22
N PRO A 335 6.89 -25.89 -8.99
CA PRO A 335 5.91 -26.07 -7.92
C PRO A 335 5.05 -24.84 -7.63
N ALA A 336 5.65 -23.64 -7.69
CA ALA A 336 4.93 -22.37 -7.50
C ALA A 336 3.82 -22.16 -8.54
N HIS A 337 4.11 -22.46 -9.81
CA HIS A 337 3.16 -22.34 -10.92
C HIS A 337 2.06 -23.39 -10.84
N ARG A 338 2.41 -24.66 -10.56
CA ARG A 338 1.42 -25.72 -10.34
C ARG A 338 0.52 -25.44 -9.13
N GLN A 339 1.02 -24.74 -8.12
CA GLN A 339 0.20 -24.35 -6.97
C GLN A 339 -0.86 -23.33 -7.38
N VAL A 340 -0.50 -22.30 -8.16
CA VAL A 340 -1.46 -21.33 -8.70
C VAL A 340 -2.52 -22.04 -9.55
N ASP A 341 -2.10 -22.92 -10.46
CA ASP A 341 -3.02 -23.63 -11.35
C ASP A 341 -4.02 -24.49 -10.56
N ARG A 342 -3.55 -25.24 -9.56
CA ARG A 342 -4.42 -26.02 -8.67
C ARG A 342 -5.41 -25.16 -7.88
N LEU A 343 -4.99 -24.00 -7.38
CA LEU A 343 -5.87 -23.10 -6.63
C LEU A 343 -6.97 -22.51 -7.53
N ILE A 344 -6.66 -22.24 -8.80
CA ILE A 344 -7.67 -21.82 -9.78
C ILE A 344 -8.67 -22.96 -9.99
N ASP A 345 -8.19 -24.20 -10.22
CA ASP A 345 -9.07 -25.36 -10.42
C ASP A 345 -9.97 -25.62 -9.20
N GLU A 346 -9.44 -25.47 -7.98
CA GLU A 346 -10.21 -25.56 -6.73
C GLU A 346 -11.33 -24.50 -6.67
N LEU A 347 -11.01 -23.24 -7.02
CA LEU A 347 -11.95 -22.11 -6.99
C LEU A 347 -12.99 -22.15 -8.11
N ASP A 348 -12.62 -22.65 -9.29
CA ASP A 348 -13.53 -22.85 -10.42
C ASP A 348 -14.54 -23.97 -10.12
N GLY A 349 -14.15 -24.95 -9.28
CA GLY A 349 -15.03 -26.02 -8.81
C GLY A 349 -16.11 -25.53 -7.84
N LEU A 350 -15.76 -24.66 -6.89
CA LEU A 350 -16.66 -24.08 -5.88
C LEU A 350 -16.04 -22.77 -5.31
N TRP A 351 -16.73 -21.63 -5.44
CA TRP A 351 -16.48 -20.46 -4.59
C TRP A 351 -17.59 -20.30 -3.54
N SER A 352 -17.20 -19.85 -2.34
CA SER A 352 -18.14 -19.62 -1.24
C SER A 352 -18.33 -18.14 -0.91
N THR A 353 -17.40 -17.27 -1.35
CA THR A 353 -17.44 -15.83 -1.05
C THR A 353 -17.03 -14.93 -2.23
N LYS A 354 -17.44 -13.66 -2.17
CA LYS A 354 -17.01 -12.58 -3.09
C LYS A 354 -15.48 -12.37 -3.07
N HIS A 355 -14.84 -12.64 -1.92
CA HIS A 355 -13.39 -12.53 -1.79
C HIS A 355 -12.66 -13.65 -2.54
N GLU A 356 -13.15 -14.89 -2.44
CA GLU A 356 -12.60 -16.01 -3.20
C GLU A 356 -12.74 -15.80 -4.72
N GLN A 357 -13.85 -15.20 -5.18
CA GLN A 357 -14.01 -14.81 -6.59
C GLN A 357 -12.95 -13.78 -7.02
N LEU A 358 -12.68 -12.77 -6.19
CA LEU A 358 -11.61 -11.79 -6.45
C LEU A 358 -10.22 -12.46 -6.45
N MET A 359 -9.97 -13.40 -5.52
CA MET A 359 -8.70 -14.12 -5.44
C MET A 359 -8.48 -15.03 -6.65
N ARG A 360 -9.54 -15.70 -7.14
CA ARG A 360 -9.50 -16.46 -8.40
C ARG A 360 -9.05 -15.56 -9.55
N LEU A 361 -9.62 -14.36 -9.67
CA LEU A 361 -9.24 -13.40 -10.71
C LEU A 361 -7.75 -13.03 -10.62
N PHE A 362 -7.21 -12.78 -9.42
CA PHE A 362 -5.78 -12.46 -9.27
C PHE A 362 -4.84 -13.63 -9.60
N LEU A 363 -5.23 -14.85 -9.22
CA LEU A 363 -4.51 -16.07 -9.60
C LEU A 363 -4.54 -16.26 -11.12
N ALA A 364 -5.70 -16.08 -11.75
CA ALA A 364 -5.87 -16.17 -13.20
C ALA A 364 -5.03 -15.11 -13.93
N ASN A 365 -4.96 -13.87 -13.44
CA ASN A 365 -4.09 -12.83 -14.02
C ASN A 365 -2.60 -13.23 -13.94
N THR A 366 -2.20 -13.86 -12.82
CA THR A 366 -0.83 -14.36 -12.63
C THR A 366 -0.51 -15.49 -13.62
N ARG A 367 -1.43 -16.44 -13.77
CA ARG A 367 -1.33 -17.52 -14.76
C ARG A 367 -1.30 -16.96 -16.19
N ALA A 368 -2.18 -16.03 -16.52
CA ALA A 368 -2.25 -15.38 -17.83
C ALA A 368 -0.93 -14.70 -18.21
N ARG A 369 -0.26 -14.02 -17.26
CA ARG A 369 1.06 -13.41 -17.51
C ARG A 369 2.12 -14.48 -17.85
N ARG A 370 2.15 -15.58 -17.10
CA ARG A 370 3.02 -16.73 -17.41
C ARG A 370 2.73 -17.30 -18.80
N GLN A 371 1.46 -17.50 -19.13
CA GLN A 371 1.03 -18.03 -20.42
C GLN A 371 1.40 -17.09 -21.57
N GLU A 372 1.25 -15.78 -21.40
CA GLU A 372 1.67 -14.78 -22.39
C GLU A 372 3.19 -14.81 -22.64
N TYR A 373 3.98 -14.89 -21.57
CA TYR A 373 5.45 -14.93 -21.66
C TYR A 373 5.91 -16.21 -22.39
N LEU A 374 5.35 -17.36 -22.03
CA LEU A 374 5.61 -18.63 -22.72
C LEU A 374 5.14 -18.62 -24.18
N GLY A 375 3.96 -18.05 -24.45
CA GLY A 375 3.41 -17.93 -25.80
C GLY A 375 4.32 -17.12 -26.71
N ARG A 376 4.85 -16.00 -26.22
CA ARG A 376 5.85 -15.20 -26.94
C ARG A 376 7.15 -15.97 -27.15
N LEU A 377 7.71 -16.53 -26.07
CA LEU A 377 8.98 -17.25 -26.10
C LEU A 377 8.97 -18.40 -27.11
N HIS A 378 7.89 -19.17 -27.13
CA HIS A 378 7.76 -20.34 -27.99
C HIS A 378 7.03 -20.06 -29.31
N SER A 379 6.55 -18.83 -29.52
CA SER A 379 5.68 -18.47 -30.64
C SER A 379 4.45 -19.41 -30.70
N ASP A 380 3.86 -19.64 -29.53
CA ASP A 380 2.74 -20.55 -29.31
C ASP A 380 1.46 -19.73 -29.07
N SER A 381 0.62 -19.69 -30.10
CA SER A 381 -0.64 -18.97 -30.12
C SER A 381 -1.69 -19.59 -29.17
N ASP A 382 -1.67 -20.91 -28.94
CA ASP A 382 -2.61 -21.57 -28.02
C ASP A 382 -2.38 -21.13 -26.57
N ARG A 383 -1.14 -20.78 -26.22
CA ARG A 383 -0.80 -20.18 -24.92
C ARG A 383 -1.44 -18.81 -24.76
N LEU A 384 -1.43 -17.98 -25.81
CA LEU A 384 -2.06 -16.67 -25.79
C LEU A 384 -3.59 -16.80 -25.67
N ASP A 385 -4.17 -17.83 -26.30
CA ASP A 385 -5.61 -18.10 -26.20
C ASP A 385 -6.02 -18.52 -24.78
N ARG A 386 -5.17 -19.29 -24.10
CA ARG A 386 -5.34 -19.59 -22.66
C ARG A 386 -5.20 -18.33 -21.80
N ALA A 387 -4.17 -17.51 -22.05
CA ALA A 387 -3.97 -16.26 -21.32
C ALA A 387 -5.19 -15.32 -21.45
N TRP A 388 -5.71 -15.18 -22.66
CA TRP A 388 -6.91 -14.40 -22.93
C TRP A 388 -8.11 -14.95 -22.18
N SER A 389 -8.35 -16.26 -22.28
CA SER A 389 -9.48 -16.94 -21.63
C SER A 389 -9.47 -16.76 -20.11
N ASP A 390 -8.29 -16.83 -19.49
CA ASP A 390 -8.11 -16.59 -18.05
C ASP A 390 -8.58 -15.18 -17.64
N LEU A 391 -8.19 -14.17 -18.42
CA LEU A 391 -8.48 -12.77 -18.14
C LEU A 391 -9.96 -12.43 -18.34
N ILE A 392 -10.60 -12.94 -19.41
CA ILE A 392 -12.00 -12.62 -19.72
C ILE A 392 -13.04 -13.46 -18.96
N HIS A 393 -12.62 -14.52 -18.26
CA HIS A 393 -13.54 -15.50 -17.66
C HIS A 393 -14.64 -14.87 -16.78
N ASN A 394 -14.28 -13.87 -15.96
CA ASN A 394 -15.20 -13.17 -15.06
C ASN A 394 -15.57 -11.76 -15.55
N GLN A 395 -15.53 -11.50 -16.86
CA GLN A 395 -15.74 -10.16 -17.41
C GLN A 395 -17.09 -9.55 -17.01
N SER A 396 -18.15 -10.35 -16.91
CA SER A 396 -19.48 -9.89 -16.46
C SER A 396 -19.47 -9.31 -15.04
N ASP A 397 -18.54 -9.72 -14.20
CA ASP A 397 -18.52 -9.42 -12.77
C ASP A 397 -17.47 -8.34 -12.42
N TRP A 398 -16.68 -7.86 -13.39
CA TRP A 398 -15.60 -6.91 -13.13
C TRP A 398 -16.05 -5.62 -12.43
N GLU A 399 -17.22 -5.09 -12.76
CA GLU A 399 -17.74 -3.89 -12.09
C GLU A 399 -18.04 -4.17 -10.60
N GLN A 400 -18.56 -5.36 -10.30
CA GLN A 400 -18.86 -5.76 -8.92
C GLN A 400 -17.58 -6.12 -8.14
N LEU A 401 -16.65 -6.84 -8.75
CA LEU A 401 -15.46 -7.38 -8.10
C LEU A 401 -14.29 -6.39 -8.05
N LEU A 402 -14.03 -5.66 -9.14
CA LEU A 402 -12.89 -4.75 -9.23
C LEU A 402 -13.28 -3.33 -8.81
N ASP A 403 -14.32 -2.77 -9.44
CA ASP A 403 -14.69 -1.37 -9.18
C ASP A 403 -15.38 -1.23 -7.81
N SER A 404 -16.40 -2.05 -7.52
CA SER A 404 -17.13 -1.92 -6.26
C SER A 404 -16.39 -2.56 -5.08
N TYR A 405 -15.96 -3.81 -5.23
CA TYR A 405 -15.39 -4.54 -4.10
C TYR A 405 -13.93 -4.20 -3.84
N ALA A 406 -13.05 -4.40 -4.82
CA ALA A 406 -11.61 -4.18 -4.60
C ALA A 406 -11.28 -2.69 -4.36
N VAL A 407 -11.83 -1.79 -5.19
CA VAL A 407 -11.51 -0.35 -5.08
C VAL A 407 -12.34 0.36 -3.99
N LEU A 408 -13.68 0.22 -3.95
CA LEU A 408 -14.48 1.00 -2.99
C LEU A 408 -14.53 0.36 -1.60
N GLU A 409 -14.83 -0.93 -1.50
CA GLU A 409 -14.97 -1.61 -0.20
C GLU A 409 -13.60 -1.92 0.42
N LEU A 410 -12.72 -2.60 -0.33
CA LEU A 410 -11.42 -3.05 0.15
C LEU A 410 -10.32 -1.99 0.00
N GLN A 411 -10.57 -0.87 -0.67
CA GLN A 411 -9.60 0.20 -0.95
C GLN A 411 -8.21 -0.34 -1.32
N LEU A 412 -8.17 -1.26 -2.28
CA LEU A 412 -6.96 -1.78 -2.88
C LEU A 412 -6.62 -0.92 -4.10
N PRO A 413 -5.85 0.17 -3.97
CA PRO A 413 -5.61 1.12 -5.07
C PRO A 413 -4.90 0.45 -6.25
N ASP A 414 -4.12 -0.60 -5.96
CA ASP A 414 -3.38 -1.36 -6.95
C ASP A 414 -4.21 -2.42 -7.68
N THR A 415 -5.49 -2.58 -7.34
CA THR A 415 -6.40 -3.47 -8.04
C THR A 415 -7.48 -2.66 -8.72
N SER A 416 -7.42 -2.55 -10.04
CA SER A 416 -8.47 -1.88 -10.82
C SER A 416 -8.80 -2.64 -12.08
N ARG A 417 -10.00 -2.40 -12.60
CA ARG A 417 -10.41 -2.88 -13.91
C ARG A 417 -9.43 -2.46 -15.01
N ALA A 418 -8.91 -1.23 -14.95
CA ALA A 418 -7.92 -0.73 -15.91
C ALA A 418 -6.67 -1.61 -15.97
N ARG A 419 -6.19 -2.18 -14.85
CA ARG A 419 -5.03 -3.09 -14.88
C ARG A 419 -5.33 -4.39 -15.62
N VAL A 420 -6.52 -4.96 -15.44
CA VAL A 420 -6.95 -6.18 -16.16
C VAL A 420 -7.11 -5.89 -17.65
N GLU A 421 -7.70 -4.75 -18.00
CA GLU A 421 -7.84 -4.30 -19.39
C GLU A 421 -6.48 -4.06 -20.05
N ASN A 422 -5.52 -3.47 -19.34
CA ASN A 422 -4.15 -3.28 -19.83
C ASN A 422 -3.46 -4.63 -20.09
N GLN A 423 -3.63 -5.61 -19.20
CA GLN A 423 -3.07 -6.95 -19.41
C GLN A 423 -3.73 -7.69 -20.58
N LEU A 424 -5.04 -7.50 -20.81
CA LEU A 424 -5.71 -8.03 -22.00
C LEU A 424 -5.13 -7.44 -23.28
N LEU A 425 -4.81 -6.14 -23.27
CA LEU A 425 -4.18 -5.46 -24.39
C LEU A 425 -2.75 -5.95 -24.61
N ASP A 426 -2.02 -6.32 -23.56
CA ASP A 426 -0.71 -6.98 -23.70
C ASP A 426 -0.86 -8.33 -24.42
N VAL A 427 -1.82 -9.18 -24.01
CA VAL A 427 -2.07 -10.47 -24.67
C VAL A 427 -2.52 -10.30 -26.12
N ALA A 428 -3.47 -9.39 -26.39
CA ALA A 428 -3.95 -9.11 -27.74
C ALA A 428 -2.82 -8.58 -28.63
N PHE A 429 -2.00 -7.66 -28.12
CA PHE A 429 -0.86 -7.13 -28.86
C PHE A 429 0.20 -8.20 -29.12
N SER A 430 0.46 -9.08 -28.16
CA SER A 430 1.31 -10.25 -28.34
C SER A 430 0.79 -11.18 -29.45
N ARG A 431 -0.53 -11.42 -29.49
CA ARG A 431 -1.16 -12.19 -30.56
C ARG A 431 -1.01 -11.53 -31.92
N PHE A 432 -1.28 -10.23 -31.99
CA PHE A 432 -1.09 -9.42 -33.21
C PHE A 432 0.36 -9.49 -33.72
N GLN A 433 1.35 -9.41 -32.85
CA GLN A 433 2.75 -9.45 -33.27
C GLN A 433 3.22 -10.80 -33.79
N LEU A 434 2.65 -11.89 -33.30
CA LEU A 434 2.97 -13.23 -33.78
C LEU A 434 2.28 -13.52 -35.11
N ASP A 435 0.98 -13.23 -35.20
CA ASP A 435 0.12 -13.71 -36.30
C ASP A 435 -0.24 -12.60 -37.31
N GLY A 436 0.11 -11.35 -37.04
CA GLY A 436 -0.27 -10.19 -37.85
C GLY A 436 -1.74 -9.76 -37.70
N SER A 437 -2.51 -10.44 -36.85
CA SER A 437 -3.92 -10.14 -36.58
C SER A 437 -4.34 -10.71 -35.23
N ILE A 438 -5.49 -10.26 -34.70
CA ILE A 438 -6.11 -10.88 -33.52
C ILE A 438 -7.44 -11.56 -33.90
N PRO A 439 -7.87 -12.60 -33.17
CA PRO A 439 -9.14 -13.28 -33.42
C PRO A 439 -10.34 -12.34 -33.42
N SER A 440 -11.35 -12.64 -34.25
CA SER A 440 -12.53 -11.80 -34.45
C SER A 440 -13.35 -11.56 -33.18
N GLU A 441 -13.41 -12.58 -32.34
CA GLU A 441 -14.04 -12.58 -31.03
C GLU A 441 -13.31 -11.66 -30.03
N TRP A 442 -12.00 -11.46 -30.19
CA TRP A 442 -11.23 -10.56 -29.34
C TRP A 442 -11.41 -9.12 -29.78
N LEU A 443 -11.53 -8.86 -31.09
CA LEU A 443 -11.76 -7.51 -31.63
C LEU A 443 -12.93 -6.82 -30.96
N ALA A 444 -14.07 -7.51 -30.80
CA ALA A 444 -15.26 -6.94 -30.16
C ALA A 444 -15.00 -6.56 -28.70
N VAL A 445 -14.24 -7.37 -27.96
CA VAL A 445 -13.87 -7.10 -26.57
C VAL A 445 -12.87 -5.95 -26.49
N VAL A 446 -11.80 -5.98 -27.28
CA VAL A 446 -10.76 -4.95 -27.35
C VAL A 446 -11.37 -3.60 -27.72
N ASP A 447 -12.32 -3.57 -28.65
CA ASP A 447 -13.02 -2.35 -29.04
C ASP A 447 -14.03 -1.87 -27.99
N GLY A 448 -14.56 -2.78 -27.18
CA GLY A 448 -15.44 -2.48 -26.05
C GLY A 448 -14.74 -2.06 -24.76
N LEU A 449 -13.40 -2.18 -24.66
CA LEU A 449 -12.66 -1.78 -23.47
C LEU A 449 -12.82 -0.27 -23.21
N ARG A 450 -12.87 0.13 -21.92
CA ARG A 450 -13.08 1.53 -21.54
C ARG A 450 -11.96 2.39 -22.15
N ALA A 451 -12.34 3.55 -22.68
CA ALA A 451 -11.37 4.50 -23.21
C ALA A 451 -10.50 5.02 -22.06
N GLN A 452 -9.19 4.80 -22.16
CA GLN A 452 -8.22 5.44 -21.28
C GLN A 452 -8.09 6.93 -21.61
N ALA A 453 -7.83 7.75 -20.59
CA ALA A 453 -7.64 9.18 -20.75
C ALA A 453 -6.47 9.48 -21.71
N SER A 454 -6.59 10.58 -22.46
CA SER A 454 -5.48 11.07 -23.27
C SER A 454 -4.31 11.42 -22.34
N PRO A 455 -3.06 11.06 -22.71
CA PRO A 455 -1.89 11.45 -21.96
C PRO A 455 -1.44 12.89 -22.27
N LEU A 456 -2.17 13.65 -23.09
CA LEU A 456 -1.95 15.09 -23.25
C LEU A 456 -2.33 15.80 -21.94
N VAL A 457 -1.37 16.53 -21.37
CA VAL A 457 -1.50 17.16 -20.04
C VAL A 457 -1.01 18.61 -20.06
N GLU A 458 -1.23 19.33 -18.96
CA GLU A 458 -0.58 20.62 -18.73
C GLU A 458 0.90 20.44 -18.38
N ALA A 459 1.68 21.52 -18.49
CA ALA A 459 3.14 21.45 -18.36
C ALA A 459 3.61 20.93 -17.00
N GLU A 460 2.88 21.23 -15.92
CA GLU A 460 3.22 20.82 -14.55
C GLU A 460 3.09 19.32 -14.29
N ASP A 461 2.24 18.64 -15.06
CA ASP A 461 2.00 17.20 -14.96
C ASP A 461 2.77 16.38 -16.01
N SER A 462 3.60 17.06 -16.81
CA SER A 462 4.29 16.44 -17.94
C SER A 462 5.44 15.54 -17.48
N VAL A 463 5.53 14.37 -18.10
CA VAL A 463 6.64 13.42 -17.97
C VAL A 463 7.57 13.52 -19.18
N LEU A 464 6.99 13.79 -20.36
CA LEU A 464 7.68 14.05 -21.62
C LEU A 464 7.19 15.38 -22.19
N ALA A 465 8.08 16.09 -22.87
CA ALA A 465 7.74 17.27 -23.65
C ALA A 465 8.39 17.24 -25.03
N PHE A 466 7.62 17.52 -26.07
CA PHE A 466 8.07 17.50 -27.46
C PHE A 466 7.99 18.90 -28.07
N GLU A 467 9.05 19.34 -28.75
CA GLU A 467 9.06 20.60 -29.49
C GLU A 467 8.67 20.37 -30.95
N GLN A 468 7.62 21.04 -31.42
CA GLN A 468 7.17 20.97 -32.82
C GLN A 468 6.76 22.36 -33.31
N ALA A 469 7.43 22.87 -34.35
CA ALA A 469 7.11 24.16 -34.99
C ALA A 469 6.96 25.34 -34.00
N GLY A 470 7.77 25.39 -32.94
CA GLY A 470 7.73 26.44 -31.90
C GLY A 470 6.65 26.27 -30.83
N ARG A 471 5.92 25.15 -30.84
CA ARG A 471 5.01 24.71 -29.78
C ARG A 471 5.64 23.60 -28.96
N VAL A 472 5.24 23.49 -27.70
CA VAL A 472 5.62 22.39 -26.81
C VAL A 472 4.38 21.55 -26.51
N ILE A 473 4.49 20.25 -26.75
CA ILE A 473 3.44 19.26 -26.49
C ILE A 473 3.84 18.48 -25.25
N HIS A 474 2.98 18.49 -24.25
CA HIS A 474 3.22 17.88 -22.95
C HIS A 474 2.48 16.55 -22.85
N ILE A 475 3.21 15.49 -22.54
CA ILE A 475 2.70 14.12 -22.36
C ILE A 475 2.97 13.69 -20.92
N GLY A 476 1.96 13.15 -20.23
CA GLY A 476 2.07 12.74 -18.84
C GLY A 476 0.93 11.82 -18.40
N GLY A 477 0.72 11.74 -17.08
CA GLY A 477 -0.27 10.85 -16.47
C GLY A 477 0.23 9.39 -16.31
N ASN A 478 -0.69 8.43 -16.39
CA ASN A 478 -0.36 7.02 -16.20
C ASN A 478 0.19 6.39 -17.48
N GLY A 479 1.50 6.10 -17.48
CA GLY A 479 2.16 5.50 -18.65
C GLY A 479 1.60 4.13 -19.06
N PHE A 480 1.05 3.34 -18.12
CA PHE A 480 0.41 2.05 -18.47
C PHE A 480 -0.85 2.25 -19.31
N ASP A 481 -1.60 3.32 -19.05
CA ASP A 481 -2.81 3.64 -19.81
C ASP A 481 -2.46 4.19 -21.19
N ALA A 482 -1.41 5.04 -21.28
CA ALA A 482 -0.90 5.56 -22.55
C ALA A 482 -0.42 4.45 -23.49
N ILE A 483 0.36 3.49 -22.97
CA ILE A 483 0.83 2.35 -23.78
C ILE A 483 -0.30 1.38 -24.15
N ALA A 484 -1.25 1.15 -23.25
CA ALA A 484 -2.41 0.31 -23.54
C ALA A 484 -3.26 0.89 -24.67
N ARG A 485 -3.50 2.21 -24.66
CA ARG A 485 -4.21 2.92 -25.73
C ARG A 485 -3.51 2.79 -27.08
N LEU A 486 -2.18 2.92 -27.10
CA LEU A 486 -1.39 2.71 -28.31
C LEU A 486 -1.45 1.25 -28.80
N LYS A 487 -1.25 0.28 -27.91
CA LYS A 487 -1.34 -1.16 -28.22
C LYS A 487 -2.71 -1.53 -28.78
N ARG A 488 -3.79 -0.97 -28.21
CA ARG A 488 -5.15 -1.15 -28.71
C ARG A 488 -5.28 -0.69 -30.16
N GLN A 489 -4.82 0.52 -30.49
CA GLN A 489 -4.91 1.03 -31.87
C GLN A 489 -4.11 0.17 -32.86
N LEU A 490 -2.90 -0.24 -32.45
CA LEU A 490 -2.06 -1.11 -33.27
C LEU A 490 -2.67 -2.50 -33.47
N ALA A 491 -3.22 -3.11 -32.42
CA ALA A 491 -3.83 -4.45 -32.48
C ALA A 491 -5.13 -4.47 -33.29
N LEU A 492 -5.87 -3.35 -33.32
CA LEU A 492 -7.05 -3.17 -34.17
C LEU A 492 -6.70 -2.84 -35.63
N ASP A 493 -5.40 -2.75 -35.97
CA ASP A 493 -4.85 -2.39 -37.28
C ASP A 493 -5.52 -1.13 -37.88
N ARG A 494 -5.76 -0.13 -37.03
CA ARG A 494 -6.38 1.13 -37.47
C ARG A 494 -5.32 2.02 -38.14
N PRO A 495 -5.66 2.70 -39.25
CA PRO A 495 -4.71 3.55 -39.97
C PRO A 495 -4.34 4.81 -39.18
N GLU A 496 -5.29 5.33 -38.39
CA GLU A 496 -5.16 6.55 -37.59
C GLU A 496 -4.46 6.27 -36.26
N LEU A 497 -3.42 7.05 -35.95
CA LEU A 497 -2.78 6.99 -34.63
C LEU A 497 -3.57 7.83 -33.61
N PRO A 498 -3.44 7.54 -32.30
CA PRO A 498 -3.99 8.42 -31.28
C PRO A 498 -3.55 9.88 -31.48
N GLU A 499 -4.42 10.84 -31.15
CA GLU A 499 -4.15 12.28 -31.27
C GLU A 499 -2.83 12.70 -30.62
N GLU A 500 -2.55 12.17 -29.43
CA GLU A 500 -1.32 12.43 -28.70
C GLU A 500 -0.06 11.95 -29.46
N VAL A 501 -0.18 10.88 -30.26
CA VAL A 501 0.90 10.34 -31.07
C VAL A 501 1.07 11.18 -32.32
N GLU A 502 -0.03 11.47 -33.03
CA GLU A 502 0.01 12.32 -34.22
C GLU A 502 0.60 13.70 -33.93
N SER A 503 0.30 14.25 -32.76
CA SER A 503 0.78 15.56 -32.33
C SER A 503 2.31 15.58 -32.16
N VAL A 504 2.93 14.51 -31.65
CA VAL A 504 4.37 14.50 -31.34
C VAL A 504 5.25 14.05 -32.52
N LEU A 505 4.67 13.45 -33.56
CA LEU A 505 5.42 13.06 -34.74
C LEU A 505 5.99 14.28 -35.47
N ASP A 506 7.16 14.11 -36.07
CA ASP A 506 7.95 15.15 -36.74
C ASP A 506 8.34 16.32 -35.83
N SER A 507 8.30 16.11 -34.51
CA SER A 507 8.94 16.98 -33.53
C SER A 507 10.45 17.05 -33.73
N THR A 508 11.06 18.14 -33.27
CA THR A 508 12.51 18.38 -33.37
C THR A 508 13.26 17.91 -32.13
N ARG A 509 12.63 17.95 -30.94
CA ARG A 509 13.26 17.59 -29.66
C ARG A 509 12.33 16.85 -28.73
N CYS A 510 12.91 16.03 -27.87
CA CYS A 510 12.25 15.33 -26.77
C CYS A 510 12.93 15.66 -25.44
N HIS A 511 12.16 16.16 -24.49
CA HIS A 511 12.60 16.46 -23.13
C HIS A 511 11.90 15.54 -22.14
N VAL A 512 12.61 15.11 -21.09
CA VAL A 512 12.07 14.25 -20.04
C VAL A 512 12.21 14.92 -18.68
N THR A 513 11.22 14.74 -17.82
CA THR A 513 11.29 15.22 -16.42
C THR A 513 11.77 14.08 -15.52
N GLY A 514 13.09 13.92 -15.42
CA GLY A 514 13.71 12.87 -14.60
C GLY A 514 13.76 11.50 -15.27
N THR A 515 13.84 10.44 -14.45
CA THR A 515 13.91 9.05 -14.95
C THR A 515 12.52 8.55 -15.32
N LEU A 516 12.39 8.05 -16.54
CA LEU A 516 11.13 7.51 -17.02
C LEU A 516 10.83 6.15 -16.38
N ALA A 517 9.54 5.88 -16.16
CA ALA A 517 9.06 4.56 -15.80
C ALA A 517 8.97 3.66 -17.04
N TYR A 518 9.02 2.33 -16.83
CA TYR A 518 8.95 1.32 -17.90
C TYR A 518 7.94 1.61 -19.04
N PRO A 519 6.65 1.90 -18.74
CA PRO A 519 5.64 2.06 -19.79
C PRO A 519 5.94 3.18 -20.78
N TRP A 520 6.61 4.26 -20.32
CA TRP A 520 6.97 5.40 -21.17
C TRP A 520 8.09 5.06 -22.15
N PHE A 521 9.05 4.22 -21.78
CA PHE A 521 10.03 3.70 -22.74
C PHE A 521 9.35 2.86 -23.81
N HIS A 522 8.47 1.96 -23.40
CA HIS A 522 7.78 1.09 -24.33
C HIS A 522 6.88 1.89 -25.29
N TRP A 523 6.25 2.96 -24.80
CA TRP A 523 5.49 3.91 -25.61
C TRP A 523 6.36 4.63 -26.65
N LEU A 524 7.51 5.17 -26.25
CA LEU A 524 8.47 5.79 -27.17
C LEU A 524 8.98 4.81 -28.24
N GLU A 525 9.31 3.57 -27.85
CA GLU A 525 9.77 2.52 -28.76
C GLU A 525 8.73 2.21 -29.84
N LEU A 526 7.47 1.97 -29.46
CA LEU A 526 6.43 1.61 -30.41
C LEU A 526 6.12 2.76 -31.38
N ILE A 527 6.12 4.00 -30.91
CA ILE A 527 5.88 5.16 -31.78
C ILE A 527 7.07 5.37 -32.71
N ALA A 528 8.30 5.27 -32.22
CA ALA A 528 9.49 5.43 -33.06
C ALA A 528 9.54 4.40 -34.19
N LEU A 529 9.26 3.13 -33.88
CA LEU A 529 9.17 2.07 -34.90
C LEU A 529 8.05 2.34 -35.91
N ARG A 530 6.88 2.78 -35.43
CA ARG A 530 5.74 3.12 -36.30
C ARG A 530 6.03 4.33 -37.18
N ALA A 531 6.63 5.38 -36.62
CA ALA A 531 7.05 6.58 -37.33
C ALA A 531 8.03 6.22 -38.45
N GLN A 532 9.06 5.43 -38.15
CA GLN A 532 10.03 4.97 -39.13
C GLN A 532 9.36 4.18 -40.26
N ALA A 533 8.43 3.28 -39.95
CA ALA A 533 7.67 2.52 -40.95
C ALA A 533 6.79 3.43 -41.85
N GLN A 534 6.34 4.57 -41.34
CA GLN A 534 5.59 5.59 -42.08
C GLN A 534 6.48 6.64 -42.77
N GLY A 535 7.81 6.53 -42.65
CA GLY A 535 8.75 7.53 -43.18
C GLY A 535 8.73 8.87 -42.43
N ARG A 536 8.22 8.88 -41.20
CA ARG A 536 8.15 10.04 -40.30
C ARG A 536 9.24 9.98 -39.23
N HIS A 537 9.49 11.10 -38.55
CA HIS A 537 10.53 11.20 -37.52
C HIS A 537 9.92 11.31 -36.12
N LEU A 538 10.56 10.69 -35.12
CA LEU A 538 10.30 10.96 -33.70
C LEU A 538 11.64 11.18 -32.97
N PRO A 539 11.86 12.33 -32.33
CA PRO A 539 13.05 12.53 -31.50
C PRO A 539 12.94 11.68 -30.23
N LEU A 540 14.04 11.09 -29.78
CA LEU A 540 14.11 10.36 -28.50
C LEU A 540 15.22 10.94 -27.62
N PRO A 541 15.19 10.65 -26.30
CA PRO A 541 16.28 11.04 -25.42
C PRO A 541 17.62 10.43 -25.90
N GLY A 542 18.65 11.26 -25.98
CA GLY A 542 19.95 10.96 -26.58
C GLY A 542 20.21 11.63 -27.93
N ASP A 543 19.18 12.17 -28.60
CA ASP A 543 19.35 12.95 -29.82
C ASP A 543 19.93 14.35 -29.54
N GLU A 544 20.51 14.97 -30.57
CA GLU A 544 21.04 16.33 -30.47
C GLU A 544 19.95 17.32 -30.01
N GLY A 545 20.21 18.02 -28.90
CA GLY A 545 19.26 18.96 -28.30
C GLY A 545 18.11 18.33 -27.50
N SER A 546 18.05 17.01 -27.39
CA SER A 546 17.13 16.28 -26.51
C SER A 546 17.78 15.97 -25.15
N SER A 547 16.99 15.52 -24.19
CA SER A 547 17.51 15.08 -22.87
C SER A 547 18.52 13.93 -22.99
N SER A 548 19.43 13.79 -22.02
CA SER A 548 20.46 12.75 -22.07
C SER A 548 19.88 11.34 -21.97
N CYS A 549 20.54 10.37 -22.62
CA CYS A 549 20.10 8.98 -22.58
C CYS A 549 20.19 8.41 -21.15
N GLU A 550 21.26 8.74 -20.41
CA GLU A 550 21.43 8.23 -19.04
C GLU A 550 20.35 8.72 -18.08
N SER A 551 19.90 9.98 -18.19
CA SER A 551 18.86 10.51 -17.30
C SER A 551 17.49 9.92 -17.61
N ALA A 552 17.16 9.80 -18.90
CA ALA A 552 15.88 9.27 -19.34
C ALA A 552 15.77 7.76 -19.12
N TRP A 553 16.79 7.01 -19.54
CA TRP A 553 16.82 5.54 -19.59
C TRP A 553 17.37 4.87 -18.34
N GLY A 554 17.62 5.65 -17.28
CA GLY A 554 18.20 5.18 -16.02
C GLY A 554 17.53 3.93 -15.43
N PHE A 555 16.22 3.75 -15.57
CA PHE A 555 15.51 2.54 -15.11
C PHE A 555 15.99 1.26 -15.81
N VAL A 556 16.20 1.33 -17.13
CA VAL A 556 16.63 0.21 -17.98
C VAL A 556 18.13 -0.06 -17.86
N LEU A 557 18.89 0.98 -17.45
CA LEU A 557 20.33 0.94 -17.28
C LEU A 557 20.76 0.54 -15.86
N ARG A 558 19.82 0.32 -14.94
CA ARG A 558 20.13 -0.17 -13.59
C ARG A 558 20.67 -1.60 -13.65
N GLU A 559 21.58 -1.91 -12.72
CA GLU A 559 22.18 -3.24 -12.55
C GLU A 559 21.24 -4.22 -11.85
N ASP A 560 20.06 -3.77 -11.41
CA ASP A 560 19.14 -4.58 -10.61
C ASP A 560 18.50 -5.70 -11.46
N SER A 561 18.68 -6.92 -10.96
CA SER A 561 18.42 -8.22 -11.58
C SER A 561 16.91 -8.51 -11.74
N GLY A 562 16.50 -9.05 -12.88
CA GLY A 562 15.12 -9.43 -13.17
C GLY A 562 14.73 -9.29 -14.64
N ILE A 563 13.43 -9.36 -14.95
CA ILE A 563 12.92 -9.28 -16.33
C ILE A 563 13.33 -7.97 -17.05
N THR A 564 13.63 -6.93 -16.28
CA THR A 564 14.16 -5.64 -16.73
C THR A 564 15.41 -5.78 -17.59
N SER A 565 16.26 -6.78 -17.37
CA SER A 565 17.43 -7.02 -18.22
C SER A 565 17.04 -7.43 -19.64
N LEU A 566 15.98 -8.24 -19.81
CA LEU A 566 15.47 -8.59 -21.15
C LEU A 566 14.80 -7.39 -21.83
N ILE A 567 14.05 -6.60 -21.05
CA ILE A 567 13.48 -5.34 -21.52
C ILE A 567 14.59 -4.42 -22.03
N GLY A 568 15.68 -4.28 -21.25
CA GLY A 568 16.82 -3.49 -21.68
C GLY A 568 17.45 -4.02 -22.95
N LEU A 569 17.70 -5.32 -23.04
CA LEU A 569 18.22 -5.94 -24.25
C LEU A 569 17.36 -5.59 -25.48
N ARG A 570 16.03 -5.65 -25.35
CA ARG A 570 15.07 -5.24 -26.38
C ARG A 570 15.21 -3.76 -26.72
N SER A 571 15.20 -2.88 -25.74
CA SER A 571 15.34 -1.43 -25.92
C SER A 571 16.63 -1.06 -26.65
N SER A 572 17.76 -1.64 -26.26
CA SER A 572 19.05 -1.40 -26.93
C SER A 572 19.03 -1.82 -28.39
N GLN A 573 18.45 -2.98 -28.70
CA GLN A 573 18.36 -3.42 -30.09
C GLN A 573 17.44 -2.52 -30.92
N ILE A 574 16.28 -2.12 -30.40
CA ILE A 574 15.38 -1.18 -31.09
C ILE A 574 16.09 0.14 -31.36
N LEU A 575 16.77 0.71 -30.37
CA LEU A 575 17.48 1.98 -30.53
C LEU A 575 18.65 1.86 -31.51
N THR A 576 19.34 0.71 -31.51
CA THR A 576 20.38 0.42 -32.51
C THR A 576 19.80 0.33 -33.93
N GLN A 577 18.63 -0.31 -34.11
CA GLN A 577 17.92 -0.36 -35.40
C GLN A 577 17.47 1.03 -35.87
N LEU A 578 17.16 1.92 -34.93
CA LEU A 578 16.87 3.33 -35.18
C LEU A 578 18.14 4.18 -35.39
N GLY A 579 19.32 3.57 -35.46
CA GLY A 579 20.59 4.23 -35.73
C GLY A 579 21.20 4.97 -34.53
N ARG A 580 20.81 4.62 -33.30
CA ARG A 580 21.20 5.33 -32.07
C ARG A 580 22.14 4.47 -31.23
N ALA A 581 23.13 5.12 -30.63
CA ALA A 581 23.97 4.47 -29.63
C ALA A 581 23.18 4.33 -28.34
N PHE A 582 23.09 3.11 -27.81
CA PHE A 582 22.52 2.86 -26.48
C PHE A 582 23.61 2.39 -25.52
N PRO A 583 23.59 2.82 -24.25
CA PRO A 583 24.57 2.37 -23.27
C PRO A 583 24.52 0.85 -23.10
N ARG A 584 25.64 0.28 -22.63
CA ARG A 584 25.76 -1.16 -22.40
C ARG A 584 24.81 -1.59 -21.28
N ILE A 585 24.03 -2.63 -21.52
CA ILE A 585 23.11 -3.22 -20.54
C ILE A 585 23.84 -4.29 -19.74
N SER A 586 23.56 -4.32 -18.44
CA SER A 586 24.02 -5.37 -17.54
C SER A 586 23.34 -6.69 -17.87
N SER A 587 24.15 -7.74 -18.06
CA SER A 587 23.63 -9.09 -18.26
C SER A 587 23.36 -9.77 -16.91
N PRO A 588 22.27 -10.53 -16.78
CA PRO A 588 22.05 -11.40 -15.62
C PRO A 588 23.18 -12.44 -15.46
N PRO A 589 23.29 -13.08 -14.27
CA PRO A 589 24.23 -14.19 -14.06
C PRO A 589 24.04 -15.28 -15.11
N ALA A 590 25.12 -15.67 -15.81
CA ALA A 590 25.04 -16.54 -16.99
C ALA A 590 24.48 -17.95 -16.70
N ASP A 591 24.61 -18.42 -15.46
CA ASP A 591 24.14 -19.70 -14.94
C ASP A 591 22.67 -19.67 -14.47
N SER A 592 22.05 -18.50 -14.37
CA SER A 592 20.62 -18.35 -14.09
C SER A 592 19.75 -18.68 -15.32
N SER A 593 18.47 -18.99 -15.11
CA SER A 593 17.50 -19.18 -16.20
C SER A 593 17.37 -17.93 -17.06
N LEU A 594 17.27 -16.76 -16.42
CA LEU A 594 17.24 -15.47 -17.11
C LEU A 594 18.52 -15.20 -17.89
N GLY A 595 19.71 -15.53 -17.36
CA GLY A 595 20.98 -15.34 -18.04
C GLY A 595 21.12 -16.20 -19.30
N ARG A 596 20.69 -17.47 -19.23
CA ARG A 596 20.59 -18.34 -20.41
C ARG A 596 19.66 -17.76 -21.47
N LEU A 597 18.48 -17.31 -21.05
CA LEU A 597 17.50 -16.70 -21.95
C LEU A 597 18.02 -15.39 -22.57
N PHE A 598 18.66 -14.53 -21.75
CA PHE A 598 19.29 -13.30 -22.21
C PHE A 598 20.35 -13.59 -23.27
N ALA A 599 21.22 -14.58 -23.04
CA ALA A 599 22.25 -14.96 -24.00
C ALA A 599 21.68 -15.50 -25.31
N ASP A 600 20.65 -16.36 -25.25
CA ASP A 600 19.94 -16.87 -26.44
C ASP A 600 19.35 -15.72 -27.27
N LEU A 601 18.58 -14.84 -26.61
CA LEU A 601 17.93 -13.72 -27.28
C LEU A 601 18.91 -12.65 -27.78
N ALA A 602 20.02 -12.41 -27.08
CA ALA A 602 21.06 -11.50 -27.54
C ALA A 602 21.74 -12.01 -28.82
N SER A 603 21.83 -13.33 -28.98
CA SER A 603 22.37 -13.96 -30.20
C SER A 603 21.38 -14.00 -31.37
N ASN A 604 20.08 -13.75 -31.12
CA ASN A 604 19.01 -13.84 -32.11
C ASN A 604 18.14 -12.57 -32.14
N SER A 605 18.70 -11.49 -32.67
CA SER A 605 18.08 -10.16 -32.68
C SER A 605 16.75 -10.07 -33.44
N GLN A 606 16.53 -10.93 -34.44
CA GLN A 606 15.25 -10.98 -35.16
C GLN A 606 14.11 -11.54 -34.32
N ALA A 607 14.41 -12.45 -33.38
CA ALA A 607 13.41 -13.07 -32.52
C ALA A 607 13.16 -12.28 -31.23
N LEU A 608 14.08 -11.41 -30.83
CA LEU A 608 14.01 -10.67 -29.57
C LEU A 608 12.70 -9.89 -29.41
N PHE A 609 12.24 -9.19 -30.46
CA PHE A 609 11.02 -8.40 -30.37
C PHE A 609 9.77 -9.25 -30.16
N ARG A 610 9.70 -10.43 -30.79
CA ARG A 610 8.55 -11.35 -30.67
C ARG A 610 8.59 -12.15 -29.37
N ARG A 611 9.78 -12.43 -28.85
CA ARG A 611 10.00 -13.33 -27.71
C ARG A 611 10.18 -12.62 -26.38
N THR A 612 10.56 -11.35 -26.36
CA THR A 612 10.71 -10.59 -25.11
C THR A 612 9.35 -10.19 -24.60
N PRO A 613 9.03 -10.45 -23.32
CA PRO A 613 7.76 -10.06 -22.74
C PRO A 613 7.57 -8.54 -22.61
N TYR A 614 6.31 -8.14 -22.36
CA TYR A 614 5.94 -6.75 -22.11
C TYR A 614 5.68 -6.44 -20.63
#